data_AF-A0AAE6VRX4-F1
#
_entry.id   AF-A0AAE6VRX4-F1
#
_cell.length_a   1.000
_cell.length_b   1.000
_cell.length_c   1.000
_cell.angle_alpha   90.00
_cell.angle_beta   90.00
_cell.angle_gamma   90.00
#
_symmetry.space_group_name_H-M   'P 1'
#
loop_
_entity.id
_entity.type
_entity.pdbx_description
1 polymer ?
#
loop_
_entity_poly.entity_id
_entity_poly.type
_entity_poly.pdbx_seq_one_letter_code
_entity_poly.pdbx_strand_id
1 'polypeptide(L)'
;MTLDKLLLDEMVQGVESADENWVQLLQHPDAERVWSEAVKRRESLNAFCRLAARWPAIVLQYKKLKSFTKKSINAPQINLFSPSHQPFSAALSSISDEEQAFLIEVKWGKHQIVELDKDILINFNADRDINVYYSFIGGDGVIGIDDSWAFKLDEGAVLLTFVEGECLSNDFESILNHAKSVGSVVLLPS
;
A
#
# COMPACT_ATOMS: atom_id res chain seq x y z
N MET A 1 29.57 -12.51 14.02
CA MET A 1 29.36 -11.68 12.81
C MET A 1 27.91 -11.24 12.82
N THR A 2 27.61 -10.00 12.48
CA THR A 2 26.24 -9.48 12.44
C THR A 2 25.53 -10.00 11.20
N LEU A 3 24.31 -10.54 11.33
CA LEU A 3 23.51 -10.92 10.16
C LEU A 3 23.29 -9.71 9.26
N ASP A 4 23.76 -9.80 8.02
CA ASP A 4 23.52 -8.80 6.99
C ASP A 4 22.08 -8.94 6.45
N LYS A 5 21.50 -7.82 6.01
CA LYS A 5 20.16 -7.77 5.43
C LYS A 5 20.05 -8.59 4.14
N LEU A 6 21.13 -8.63 3.36
CA LEU A 6 21.20 -9.42 2.13
C LEU A 6 21.10 -10.93 2.45
N LEU A 7 21.88 -11.39 3.43
CA LEU A 7 21.87 -12.80 3.87
C LEU A 7 20.49 -13.22 4.39
N LEU A 8 19.83 -12.37 5.16
CA LEU A 8 18.45 -12.58 5.60
C LEU A 8 17.49 -12.73 4.41
N ASP A 9 17.63 -11.87 3.39
CA ASP A 9 16.76 -11.92 2.21
C ASP A 9 17.03 -13.16 1.34
N GLU A 10 18.28 -13.65 1.28
CA GLU A 10 18.66 -14.92 0.63
C GLU A 10 18.08 -16.13 1.37
N MET A 11 18.13 -16.13 2.71
CA MET A 11 17.51 -17.15 3.55
C MET A 11 15.99 -17.21 3.35
N VAL A 12 15.31 -16.06 3.28
CA VAL A 12 13.85 -15.99 3.01
C VAL A 12 13.50 -16.57 1.63
N GLN A 13 14.39 -16.42 0.64
CA GLN A 13 14.19 -16.96 -0.71
C GLN A 13 14.47 -18.47 -0.79
N GLY A 14 15.00 -19.10 0.26
CA GLY A 14 15.39 -20.50 0.23
C GLY A 14 16.58 -20.79 -0.70
N VAL A 15 17.39 -19.77 -1.02
CA VAL A 15 18.70 -19.99 -1.65
C VAL A 15 19.56 -20.76 -0.64
N GLU A 16 20.44 -21.66 -1.11
CA GLU A 16 21.35 -22.45 -0.27
C GLU A 16 22.10 -21.54 0.71
N SER A 17 21.51 -21.40 1.89
CA SER A 17 22.02 -20.60 2.98
C SER A 17 22.73 -21.56 3.91
N ALA A 18 24.01 -21.29 4.17
CA ALA A 18 24.80 -22.13 5.06
C ALA A 18 24.07 -22.29 6.42
N ASP A 19 24.07 -23.51 6.96
CA ASP A 19 23.42 -23.84 8.25
C ASP A 19 23.88 -22.90 9.39
N GLU A 20 25.10 -22.38 9.29
CA GLU A 20 25.68 -21.39 10.19
C GLU A 20 24.86 -20.08 10.28
N ASN A 21 24.21 -19.67 9.19
CA ASN A 21 23.38 -18.46 9.16
C ASN A 21 22.08 -18.65 9.96
N TRP A 22 21.49 -19.85 9.91
CA TRP A 22 20.34 -20.21 10.74
C TRP A 22 20.70 -20.26 12.22
N VAL A 23 21.86 -20.81 12.55
CA VAL A 23 22.37 -20.83 13.93
C VAL A 23 22.60 -19.40 14.45
N GLN A 24 23.17 -18.51 13.63
CA GLN A 24 23.35 -17.11 13.99
C GLN A 24 22.00 -16.36 14.17
N LEU A 25 20.99 -16.67 13.35
CA LEU A 25 19.66 -16.10 13.48
C LEU A 25 19.02 -16.54 14.80
N LEU A 26 19.05 -17.83 15.11
CA LEU A 26 18.45 -18.40 16.32
C LEU A 26 19.14 -17.96 17.62
N GLN A 27 20.43 -17.59 17.55
CA GLN A 27 21.18 -17.04 18.67
C GLN A 27 20.87 -15.55 18.94
N HIS A 28 20.15 -14.88 18.03
CA HIS A 28 19.81 -13.48 18.19
C HIS A 28 18.67 -13.32 19.22
N PRO A 29 18.76 -12.39 20.19
CA PRO A 29 17.73 -12.22 21.23
C PRO A 29 16.36 -11.82 20.65
N ASP A 30 16.35 -11.14 19.49
CA ASP A 30 15.15 -10.73 18.76
C ASP A 30 14.95 -11.51 17.44
N ALA A 31 15.35 -12.79 17.38
CA ALA A 31 15.35 -13.59 16.15
C ALA A 31 14.02 -13.52 15.36
N GLU A 32 12.89 -13.64 16.06
CA GLU A 32 11.55 -13.59 15.46
C GLU A 32 11.24 -12.23 14.83
N ARG A 33 11.62 -11.12 15.50
CA ARG A 33 11.42 -9.78 14.95
C ARG A 33 12.29 -9.56 13.71
N VAL A 34 13.56 -9.97 13.77
CA VAL A 34 14.50 -9.84 12.64
C VAL A 34 14.04 -10.65 11.43
N TRP A 35 13.56 -11.87 11.67
CA TRP A 35 13.01 -12.73 10.63
C TRP A 35 11.75 -12.15 10.01
N SER A 36 10.77 -11.76 10.84
CA SER A 36 9.52 -11.18 10.33
C SER A 36 9.73 -9.86 9.57
N GLU A 37 10.70 -9.04 9.97
CA GLU A 37 11.11 -7.85 9.21
C GLU A 37 11.75 -8.19 7.86
N ALA A 38 12.56 -9.24 7.80
CA ALA A 38 13.17 -9.72 6.55
C ALA A 38 12.10 -10.27 5.57
N VAL A 39 11.15 -11.06 6.07
CA VAL A 39 10.02 -11.56 5.28
C VAL A 39 9.21 -10.40 4.72
N LYS A 40 8.77 -9.46 5.57
CA LYS A 40 8.01 -8.27 5.13
C LYS A 40 8.78 -7.42 4.12
N ARG A 41 10.08 -7.25 4.32
CA ARG A 41 10.95 -6.55 3.35
C ARG A 41 10.94 -7.27 2.02
N ARG A 42 11.10 -8.59 2.00
CA ARG A 42 11.14 -9.36 0.76
C ARG A 42 9.79 -9.39 0.04
N GLU A 43 8.69 -9.53 0.78
CA GLU A 43 7.33 -9.42 0.23
C GLU A 43 7.12 -8.07 -0.46
N SER A 44 7.50 -6.97 0.20
CA SER A 44 7.39 -5.63 -0.37
C SER A 44 8.22 -5.47 -1.66
N LEU A 45 9.40 -6.12 -1.72
CA LEU A 45 10.27 -6.10 -2.89
C LEU A 45 9.69 -6.94 -4.03
N ASN A 46 9.17 -8.13 -3.73
CA ASN A 46 8.51 -8.98 -4.72
C ASN A 46 7.28 -8.27 -5.33
N ALA A 47 6.45 -7.63 -4.51
CA ALA A 47 5.30 -6.84 -4.96
C ALA A 47 5.74 -5.68 -5.86
N PHE A 48 6.81 -4.95 -5.50
CA PHE A 48 7.38 -3.92 -6.36
C PHE A 48 7.93 -4.46 -7.69
N CYS A 49 8.60 -5.62 -7.68
CA CYS A 49 9.09 -6.26 -8.90
C CYS A 49 7.92 -6.66 -9.82
N ARG A 50 6.83 -7.20 -9.27
CA ARG A 50 5.59 -7.49 -10.02
C ARG A 50 4.99 -6.23 -10.63
N LEU A 51 4.90 -5.15 -9.83
CA LEU A 51 4.45 -3.84 -10.29
C LEU A 51 5.30 -3.34 -11.46
N ALA A 52 6.62 -3.39 -11.34
CA ALA A 52 7.56 -2.93 -12.35
C ALA A 52 7.53 -3.76 -13.64
N ALA A 53 7.33 -5.08 -13.52
CA ALA A 53 7.26 -5.96 -14.67
C ALA A 53 5.96 -5.79 -15.48
N ARG A 54 4.82 -5.60 -14.80
CA ARG A 54 3.49 -5.56 -15.45
C ARG A 54 3.00 -4.14 -15.76
N TRP A 55 3.32 -3.15 -14.93
CA TRP A 55 2.81 -1.78 -15.03
C TRP A 55 3.91 -0.71 -14.92
N PRO A 56 4.83 -0.64 -15.90
CA PRO A 56 5.97 0.29 -15.85
C PRO A 56 5.55 1.77 -15.83
N ALA A 57 4.41 2.11 -16.46
CA ALA A 57 3.88 3.48 -16.45
C ALA A 57 3.53 3.96 -15.02
N ILE A 58 2.95 3.08 -14.22
CA ILE A 58 2.62 3.36 -12.81
C ILE A 58 3.90 3.49 -11.98
N VAL A 59 4.93 2.68 -12.28
CA VAL A 59 6.24 2.80 -11.60
C VAL A 59 6.92 4.14 -11.88
N LEU A 60 6.81 4.68 -13.09
CA LEU A 60 7.34 6.01 -13.40
C LEU A 60 6.68 7.07 -12.52
N GLN A 61 5.35 7.04 -12.37
CA GLN A 61 4.61 7.96 -11.51
C GLN A 61 4.97 7.76 -10.02
N TYR A 62 5.00 6.50 -9.58
CA TYR A 62 5.43 6.13 -8.23
C TYR A 62 6.82 6.66 -7.89
N LYS A 63 7.78 6.58 -8.83
CA LYS A 63 9.14 7.09 -8.65
C LYS A 63 9.17 8.62 -8.59
N LYS A 64 8.35 9.31 -9.40
CA LYS A 64 8.20 10.76 -9.32
C LYS A 64 7.66 11.18 -7.95
N LEU A 65 6.63 10.49 -7.45
CA LEU A 65 6.06 10.77 -6.13
C LEU A 65 7.04 10.60 -4.98
N LYS A 66 8.04 9.73 -5.15
CA LYS A 66 9.06 9.48 -4.14
C LYS A 66 9.91 10.70 -3.79
N SER A 67 10.08 11.66 -4.70
CA SER A 67 10.75 12.92 -4.35
C SER A 67 9.88 13.87 -3.53
N PHE A 68 8.56 13.64 -3.49
CA PHE A 68 7.60 14.54 -2.85
C PHE A 68 7.00 13.99 -1.55
N THR A 69 7.48 12.86 -1.05
CA THR A 69 7.02 12.29 0.23
C THR A 69 7.30 13.25 1.37
N LYS A 70 6.23 13.81 1.93
CA LYS A 70 6.26 14.70 3.09
C LYS A 70 5.34 14.15 4.19
N LYS A 71 5.75 14.33 5.44
CA LYS A 71 4.95 13.97 6.60
C LYS A 71 4.92 15.15 7.57
N SER A 72 3.74 15.72 7.77
CA SER A 72 3.48 16.65 8.87
C SER A 72 3.32 15.91 10.20
N ILE A 73 3.61 16.59 11.31
CA ILE A 73 3.43 16.07 12.67
C ILE A 73 1.93 15.87 12.99
N ASN A 74 1.06 16.66 12.36
CA ASN A 74 -0.39 16.67 12.59
C ASN A 74 -1.19 16.15 11.37
N ALA A 75 -0.63 15.18 10.64
CA ALA A 75 -1.27 14.60 9.48
C ALA A 75 -2.52 13.79 9.90
N PRO A 76 -3.67 13.93 9.21
CA PRO A 76 -4.91 13.24 9.54
C PRO A 76 -4.80 11.73 9.30
N GLN A 77 -5.57 10.91 10.02
CA GLN A 77 -5.59 9.48 9.73
C GLN A 77 -6.44 9.26 8.47
N ILE A 78 -5.93 8.46 7.51
CA ILE A 78 -6.71 8.02 6.35
C ILE A 78 -6.77 6.50 6.37
N ASN A 79 -7.99 5.99 6.30
CA ASN A 79 -8.25 4.58 6.19
C ASN A 79 -9.01 4.30 4.88
N LEU A 80 -8.50 3.33 4.13
CA LEU A 80 -9.20 2.72 3.01
C LEU A 80 -9.94 1.51 3.56
N PHE A 81 -11.23 1.39 3.27
CA PHE A 81 -12.03 0.27 3.74
C PHE A 81 -13.05 -0.17 2.71
N SER A 82 -13.37 -1.46 2.69
CA SER A 82 -14.60 -1.93 2.04
C SER A 82 -15.73 -1.93 3.07
N PRO A 83 -16.90 -1.36 2.76
CA PRO A 83 -18.08 -1.63 3.57
C PRO A 83 -18.39 -3.12 3.46
N SER A 84 -18.52 -3.82 4.58
CA SER A 84 -19.24 -5.10 4.60
C SER A 84 -20.72 -4.76 4.47
N HIS A 85 -21.37 -5.25 3.43
CA HIS A 85 -22.77 -4.92 3.24
C HIS A 85 -23.60 -5.82 4.15
N GLN A 86 -24.34 -5.28 5.14
CA GLN A 86 -25.62 -5.88 5.59
C GLN A 86 -26.39 -5.02 6.61
N PRO A 87 -27.46 -4.31 6.19
CA PRO A 87 -28.43 -3.76 7.14
C PRO A 87 -29.62 -4.69 7.42
N PHE A 88 -29.84 -5.80 6.68
CA PHE A 88 -31.03 -6.65 6.84
C PHE A 88 -30.83 -8.16 6.52
N SER A 89 -29.80 -8.81 7.05
CA SER A 89 -29.61 -10.27 6.93
C SER A 89 -29.97 -11.02 8.22
N ALA A 90 -31.26 -11.07 8.57
CA ALA A 90 -31.76 -12.16 9.39
C ALA A 90 -31.85 -13.44 8.53
N ALA A 91 -30.72 -14.04 8.19
CA ALA A 91 -30.65 -15.34 7.52
C ALA A 91 -30.13 -16.40 8.49
N LEU A 92 -31.01 -17.30 8.91
CA LEU A 92 -30.66 -18.55 9.59
C LEU A 92 -30.03 -19.50 8.57
N SER A 93 -28.79 -19.23 8.16
CA SER A 93 -28.02 -20.16 7.33
C SER A 93 -26.55 -20.14 7.75
N SER A 94 -26.13 -21.27 8.30
CA SER A 94 -24.74 -21.63 8.55
C SER A 94 -24.04 -21.98 7.24
N ILE A 95 -23.59 -21.00 6.45
CA ILE A 95 -22.47 -21.15 5.52
C ILE A 95 -21.67 -19.84 5.53
N SER A 96 -20.38 -20.01 5.81
CA SER A 96 -19.28 -19.07 5.76
C SER A 96 -19.13 -18.38 4.40
N ASP A 97 -19.16 -17.06 4.41
CA ASP A 97 -18.22 -16.22 3.66
C ASP A 97 -18.30 -14.84 4.31
N GLU A 98 -17.45 -14.62 5.31
CA GLU A 98 -17.23 -13.29 5.86
C GLU A 98 -16.69 -12.43 4.71
N GLU A 99 -17.50 -11.51 4.20
CA GLU A 99 -17.02 -10.34 3.46
C GLU A 99 -16.06 -9.59 4.39
N GLN A 100 -14.79 -10.00 4.39
CA GLN A 100 -13.76 -9.45 5.24
C GLN A 100 -13.62 -7.98 4.88
N ALA A 101 -14.06 -7.13 5.80
CA ALA A 101 -13.80 -5.70 5.75
C ALA A 101 -12.27 -5.52 5.73
N PHE A 102 -11.69 -5.25 4.56
CA PHE A 102 -10.29 -4.87 4.49
C PHE A 102 -10.17 -3.45 5.06
N LEU A 103 -9.11 -3.21 5.83
CA LEU A 103 -8.79 -1.90 6.38
C LEU A 103 -7.30 -1.62 6.10
N ILE A 104 -7.02 -0.64 5.24
CA ILE A 104 -5.65 -0.21 4.95
C ILE A 104 -5.46 1.20 5.50
N GLU A 105 -4.60 1.33 6.49
CA GLU A 105 -4.16 2.63 7.00
C GLU A 105 -3.13 3.25 6.03
N VAL A 106 -3.38 4.46 5.55
CA VAL A 106 -2.44 5.20 4.69
C VAL A 106 -1.34 5.81 5.55
N LYS A 107 -0.09 5.40 5.28
CA LYS A 107 1.09 5.92 5.98
C LYS A 107 1.67 7.13 5.24
N TRP A 108 1.52 8.31 5.84
CA TRP A 108 2.14 9.55 5.36
C TRP A 108 3.66 9.46 5.26
N GLY A 109 4.22 10.07 4.21
CA GLY A 109 5.65 10.03 3.92
C GLY A 109 6.16 8.65 3.51
N LYS A 110 5.26 7.68 3.28
CA LYS A 110 5.58 6.36 2.78
C LYS A 110 4.74 6.05 1.54
N HIS A 111 5.32 5.20 0.73
CA HIS A 111 4.61 4.52 -0.34
C HIS A 111 4.29 3.11 0.14
N GLN A 112 3.06 2.69 -0.08
CA GLN A 112 2.60 1.35 0.27
C GLN A 112 2.19 0.64 -1.01
N ILE A 113 2.46 -0.65 -1.06
CA ILE A 113 1.96 -1.54 -2.12
C ILE A 113 1.11 -2.57 -1.40
N VAL A 114 -0.14 -2.69 -1.83
CA VAL A 114 -1.12 -3.62 -1.28
C VAL A 114 -1.62 -4.49 -2.42
N GLU A 115 -1.53 -5.80 -2.24
CA GLU A 115 -2.11 -6.76 -3.17
C GLU A 115 -3.56 -7.06 -2.76
N LEU A 116 -4.47 -7.01 -3.73
CA LEU A 116 -5.88 -7.34 -3.60
C LEU A 116 -6.18 -8.55 -4.49
N ASP A 117 -6.91 -9.52 -3.96
CA ASP A 117 -7.23 -10.80 -4.60
C ASP A 117 -8.65 -10.85 -5.18
N LYS A 118 -9.44 -9.78 -5.01
CA LYS A 118 -10.84 -9.70 -5.39
C LYS A 118 -11.21 -8.30 -5.91
N ASP A 119 -12.29 -8.23 -6.65
CA ASP A 119 -12.94 -6.97 -7.02
C ASP A 119 -13.64 -6.40 -5.79
N ILE A 120 -13.29 -5.18 -5.39
CA ILE A 120 -13.80 -4.60 -4.14
C ILE A 120 -14.07 -3.11 -4.31
N LEU A 121 -15.15 -2.62 -3.68
CA LEU A 121 -15.43 -1.20 -3.54
C LEU A 121 -14.62 -0.62 -2.38
N ILE A 122 -13.81 0.37 -2.68
CA ILE A 122 -12.90 1.03 -1.75
C ILE A 122 -13.49 2.38 -1.38
N ASN A 123 -13.84 2.54 -0.11
CA ASN A 123 -14.23 3.82 0.45
C ASN A 123 -13.06 4.45 1.18
N PHE A 124 -13.02 5.77 1.17
CA PHE A 124 -12.04 6.54 1.91
C PHE A 124 -12.68 7.09 3.19
N ASN A 125 -11.95 7.05 4.29
CA ASN A 125 -12.31 7.75 5.52
C ASN A 125 -11.11 8.59 5.94
N ALA A 126 -11.31 9.89 6.12
CA ALA A 126 -10.31 10.79 6.66
C ALA A 126 -10.92 11.80 7.63
N ASP A 127 -10.13 12.20 8.62
CA ASP A 127 -10.53 13.19 9.62
C ASP A 127 -10.61 14.63 9.08
N ARG A 128 -10.15 14.86 7.84
CA ARG A 128 -10.05 16.18 7.19
C ARG A 128 -10.25 16.07 5.68
N ASP A 129 -10.56 17.20 5.07
CA ASP A 129 -10.60 17.35 3.61
C ASP A 129 -9.23 17.06 3.00
N ILE A 130 -9.17 16.00 2.19
CA ILE A 130 -7.95 15.52 1.55
C ILE A 130 -8.28 15.27 0.08
N ASN A 131 -7.35 15.64 -0.79
CA ASN A 131 -7.47 15.34 -2.20
C ASN A 131 -6.83 13.98 -2.49
N VAL A 132 -7.56 13.12 -3.20
CA VAL A 132 -7.08 11.80 -3.61
C VAL A 132 -6.86 11.83 -5.12
N TYR A 133 -5.60 11.70 -5.52
CA TYR A 133 -5.23 11.59 -6.93
C TYR A 133 -5.10 10.12 -7.28
N TYR A 134 -5.71 9.71 -8.38
CA TYR A 134 -5.59 8.35 -8.87
C TYR A 134 -4.84 8.35 -10.21
N SER A 135 -4.11 7.27 -10.45
CA SER A 135 -3.48 6.98 -11.74
C SER A 135 -3.56 5.47 -11.98
N PHE A 136 -4.13 5.08 -13.11
CA PHE A 136 -4.21 3.70 -13.57
C PHE A 136 -3.99 3.67 -15.10
N ILE A 137 -4.03 2.48 -15.72
CA ILE A 137 -3.77 2.35 -17.16
C ILE A 137 -4.75 3.17 -18.02
N GLY A 138 -6.00 3.30 -17.59
CA GLY A 138 -7.05 4.00 -18.32
C GLY A 138 -7.05 5.52 -18.17
N GLY A 139 -6.25 6.07 -17.25
CA GLY A 139 -6.14 7.52 -17.05
C GLY A 139 -5.74 7.92 -15.63
N ASP A 140 -5.64 9.23 -15.45
CA ASP A 140 -5.35 9.91 -14.20
C ASP A 140 -6.43 10.95 -13.89
N GLY A 141 -6.62 11.24 -12.60
CA GLY A 141 -7.61 12.20 -12.16
C GLY A 141 -7.62 12.44 -10.66
N VAL A 142 -8.63 13.17 -10.21
CA VAL A 142 -8.84 13.55 -8.81
C VAL A 142 -10.21 13.08 -8.37
N ILE A 143 -10.27 12.45 -7.19
CA ILE A 143 -11.50 12.12 -6.48
C ILE A 143 -11.47 12.77 -5.10
N GLY A 144 -12.66 13.09 -4.60
CA GLY A 144 -12.86 13.56 -3.23
C GLY A 144 -12.78 12.40 -2.24
N ILE A 145 -12.71 12.74 -0.95
CA ILE A 145 -12.75 11.75 0.13
C ILE A 145 -14.12 11.06 0.24
N ASP A 146 -15.19 11.75 -0.15
CA ASP A 146 -16.56 11.22 -0.12
C ASP A 146 -16.87 10.27 -1.29
N ASP A 147 -15.97 10.22 -2.28
CA ASP A 147 -16.10 9.31 -3.41
C ASP A 147 -15.70 7.88 -3.03
N SER A 148 -16.08 6.92 -3.87
CA SER A 148 -15.66 5.53 -3.73
C SER A 148 -14.98 5.06 -5.01
N TRP A 149 -14.03 4.14 -4.87
CA TRP A 149 -13.31 3.56 -5.99
C TRP A 149 -13.65 2.08 -6.14
N ALA A 150 -14.23 1.69 -7.27
CA ALA A 150 -14.46 0.28 -7.56
C ALA A 150 -13.19 -0.34 -8.15
N PHE A 151 -12.41 -1.04 -7.32
CA PHE A 151 -11.22 -1.74 -7.79
C PHE A 151 -11.62 -3.03 -8.51
N LYS A 152 -11.17 -3.18 -9.75
CA LYS A 152 -11.32 -4.41 -10.54
C LYS A 152 -9.97 -4.99 -10.90
N LEU A 153 -9.82 -6.30 -10.79
CA LEU A 153 -8.59 -7.01 -11.12
C LEU A 153 -8.17 -6.79 -12.59
N ASP A 154 -9.15 -6.67 -13.49
CA ASP A 154 -8.94 -6.44 -14.92
C ASP A 154 -8.37 -5.05 -15.27
N GLU A 155 -8.59 -4.05 -14.41
CA GLU A 155 -8.12 -2.67 -14.64
C GLU A 155 -6.62 -2.52 -14.33
N GLY A 156 -6.03 -3.49 -13.64
CA GLY A 156 -4.61 -3.54 -13.33
C GLY A 156 -4.22 -2.73 -12.10
N ALA A 157 -2.95 -2.31 -12.02
CA ALA A 157 -2.44 -1.57 -10.88
C ALA A 157 -3.03 -0.14 -10.82
N VAL A 158 -3.48 0.26 -9.64
CA VAL A 158 -4.01 1.60 -9.36
C VAL A 158 -3.11 2.29 -8.33
N LEU A 159 -2.60 3.47 -8.66
CA LEU A 159 -1.84 4.32 -7.75
C LEU A 159 -2.77 5.40 -7.19
N LEU A 160 -2.98 5.36 -5.88
CA LEU A 160 -3.70 6.38 -5.12
C LEU A 160 -2.70 7.24 -4.36
N THR A 161 -2.79 8.55 -4.53
CA THR A 161 -1.93 9.55 -3.87
C THR A 161 -2.80 10.47 -3.05
N PHE A 162 -2.57 10.47 -1.74
CA PHE A 162 -3.28 11.28 -0.78
C PHE A 162 -2.46 12.53 -0.52
N VAL A 163 -3.10 13.69 -0.63
CA VAL A 163 -2.44 14.98 -0.47
C VAL A 163 -3.19 15.84 0.53
N GLU A 164 -2.53 16.17 1.64
CA GLU A 164 -3.02 17.13 2.63
C GLU A 164 -2.51 18.54 2.26
N GLY A 165 -3.43 19.45 1.92
CA GLY A 165 -3.11 20.84 1.62
C GLY A 165 -4.14 21.53 0.74
N GLU A 166 -4.05 22.86 0.65
CA GLU A 166 -4.88 23.64 -0.28
C GLU A 166 -4.46 23.36 -1.72
N CYS A 167 -5.43 22.99 -2.55
CA CYS A 167 -5.21 22.71 -3.97
C CYS A 167 -5.19 24.02 -4.75
N LEU A 168 -4.06 24.74 -4.71
CA LEU A 168 -3.93 26.08 -5.29
C LEU A 168 -3.58 26.07 -6.80
N SER A 169 -3.43 24.89 -7.42
CA SER A 169 -2.98 24.74 -8.80
C SER A 169 -3.62 23.53 -9.49
N ASN A 170 -3.73 23.58 -10.82
CA ASN A 170 -4.15 22.44 -11.64
C ASN A 170 -2.98 21.49 -11.99
N ASP A 171 -1.75 21.90 -11.71
CA ASP A 171 -0.56 21.10 -11.97
C ASP A 171 -0.22 20.20 -10.77
N PHE A 172 -0.17 18.90 -11.01
CA PHE A 172 0.05 17.88 -9.99
C PHE A 172 1.38 18.06 -9.24
N GLU A 173 2.46 18.41 -9.94
CA GLU A 173 3.77 18.62 -9.30
C GLU A 173 3.75 19.87 -8.40
N SER A 174 3.08 20.93 -8.84
CA SER A 174 2.87 22.13 -8.04
C SER A 174 2.06 21.84 -6.77
N ILE A 175 1.02 21.01 -6.85
CA ILE A 175 0.22 20.60 -5.69
C ILE A 175 1.07 19.83 -4.67
N LEU A 176 1.86 18.86 -5.13
CA LEU A 176 2.75 18.07 -4.26
C LEU A 176 3.84 18.93 -3.60
N ASN A 177 4.31 19.98 -4.28
CA ASN A 177 5.27 20.92 -3.73
C ASN A 177 4.71 21.76 -2.59
N HIS A 178 3.43 22.13 -2.63
CA HIS A 178 2.78 22.93 -1.58
C HIS A 178 2.06 22.07 -0.52
N ALA A 179 1.97 20.76 -0.74
CA ALA A 179 1.39 19.81 0.19
C ALA A 179 2.12 19.80 1.55
N LYS A 180 1.33 19.71 2.62
CA LYS A 180 1.80 19.52 4.00
C LYS A 180 2.20 18.07 4.24
N SER A 181 1.38 17.13 3.74
CA SER A 181 1.61 15.70 3.84
C SER A 181 1.25 15.01 2.54
N VAL A 182 2.06 14.03 2.13
CA VAL A 182 1.82 13.20 0.95
C VAL A 182 1.99 11.74 1.34
N GLY A 183 0.98 10.94 1.04
CA GLY A 183 0.97 9.49 1.21
C GLY A 183 0.59 8.85 -0.11
N SER A 184 1.04 7.62 -0.36
CA SER A 184 0.56 6.90 -1.54
C SER A 184 0.41 5.41 -1.27
N VAL A 185 -0.58 4.85 -1.94
CA VAL A 185 -0.93 3.44 -1.88
C VAL A 185 -1.09 2.97 -3.32
N VAL A 186 -0.34 1.93 -3.68
CA VAL A 186 -0.52 1.21 -4.94
C VAL A 186 -1.33 -0.03 -4.62
N LEU A 187 -2.47 -0.17 -5.28
CA LEU A 187 -3.29 -1.36 -5.26
C LEU A 187 -2.89 -2.22 -6.44
N LEU A 188 -2.49 -3.45 -6.16
CA LEU A 188 -2.07 -4.44 -7.13
C LEU A 188 -3.07 -5.59 -7.19
N PRO A 189 -3.43 -6.09 -8.38
CA PRO A 189 -4.09 -7.38 -8.47
C PRO A 189 -3.08 -8.49 -8.17
N SER A 190 -3.42 -9.40 -7.25
CA SER A 190 -2.61 -10.56 -6.86
C SER A 190 -2.52 -11.61 -7.98
#